data_AF-A0A432F7R1-F1
#
_entry.id   AF-A0A432F7R1-F1
#
_cell.length_a   1.000
_cell.length_b   1.000
_cell.length_c   1.000
_cell.angle_alpha   90.00
_cell.angle_beta   90.00
_cell.angle_gamma   90.00
#
_symmetry.space_group_name_H-M   'P 1'
#
loop_
_entity.id
_entity.type
_entity.pdbx_description
1 polymer ?
#
loop_
_entity_poly.entity_id
_entity_poly.type
_entity_poly.pdbx_seq_one_letter_code
_entity_poly.pdbx_strand_id
1 'polypeptide(L)' 'MEDTTINGTLIWYYYICPRQVWFISHSIAGEQDNQFIELGRHIHEFFY' A
#
# COMPACT_ATOMS: atom_id res chain seq x y z
N MET A 1 19.41 10.04 8.72
CA MET A 1 18.00 9.62 8.84
C MET A 1 17.26 10.42 7.80
N GLU A 2 16.78 9.76 6.76
CA GLU A 2 15.93 10.41 5.76
C GLU A 2 14.59 10.74 6.42
N ASP A 3 14.16 12.00 6.36
CA ASP A 3 12.92 12.44 6.97
C ASP A 3 11.73 11.82 6.23
N THR A 4 11.22 10.69 6.74
CA THR A 4 9.97 10.11 6.25
C THR A 4 8.84 11.09 6.55
N THR A 5 8.30 11.76 5.52
CA THR A 5 7.11 12.60 5.67
C THR A 5 5.92 11.76 6.11
N ILE A 6 5.48 11.97 7.36
CA ILE A 6 4.31 11.31 7.93
C ILE A 6 3.04 11.91 7.31
N ASN A 7 2.19 11.05 6.77
CA ASN A 7 0.90 11.43 6.20
C ASN A 7 -0.25 10.60 6.81
N GLY A 8 -1.49 10.96 6.47
CA GLY A 8 -2.68 10.25 6.99
C GLY A 8 -2.72 8.77 6.63
N THR A 9 -2.16 8.39 5.48
CA THR A 9 -2.07 6.98 5.05
C THR A 9 -1.17 6.17 5.96
N LEU A 10 0.00 6.70 6.36
CA LEU A 10 0.89 6.03 7.31
C LEU A 10 0.26 5.89 8.70
N ILE A 11 -0.46 6.91 9.16
CA ILE A 11 -1.21 6.85 10.44
C ILE A 11 -2.27 5.76 10.38
N TRP A 12 -3.04 5.70 9.28
CA TRP A 12 -4.05 4.66 9.09
C TRP A 12 -3.45 3.25 9.11
N TYR A 13 -2.37 3.02 8.36
CA TYR A 13 -1.67 1.74 8.39
C TYR A 13 -1.05 1.41 9.74
N TYR A 14 -0.68 2.42 10.54
CA TYR A 14 -0.13 2.20 11.89
C TYR A 14 -1.14 1.55 12.82
N TYR A 15 -2.42 1.92 12.72
CA TYR A 15 -3.50 1.28 13.47
C TYR A 15 -3.78 -0.16 13.04
N ILE A 16 -3.33 -0.57 11.85
CA ILE A 16 -3.48 -1.94 11.33
C ILE A 16 -2.24 -2.77 11.68
N CYS A 17 -1.06 -2.33 11.26
CA CYS A 17 0.19 -3.06 11.40
C CYS A 17 1.41 -2.11 11.37
N PRO A 18 2.12 -1.91 12.50
CA PRO A 18 3.32 -1.07 12.55
C PRO A 18 4.44 -1.52 11.60
N ARG A 19 4.58 -2.84 11.39
CA ARG A 19 5.56 -3.40 10.45
C ARG A 19 5.24 -3.04 9.00
N GLN A 20 3.96 -2.99 8.62
CA GLN A 20 3.55 -2.57 7.28
C GLN A 20 3.89 -1.11 7.02
N VAL A 21 3.71 -0.25 8.02
CA VAL A 21 4.12 1.17 7.94
C VAL A 21 5.61 1.29 7.67
N TRP A 22 6.44 0.51 8.38
CA TRP A 22 7.88 0.51 8.15
C TRP A 22 8.23 0.09 6.72
N PHE A 23 7.57 -0.91 6.14
CA PHE A 23 7.83 -1.27 4.75
C PHE A 23 7.43 -0.14 3.78
N ILE A 24 6.20 0.37 3.91
CA ILE A 24 5.68 1.41 3.00
C ILE A 24 6.51 2.69 3.11
N SER A 25 6.95 3.09 4.31
CA SER A 25 7.78 4.28 4.51
C SER A 25 9.14 4.17 3.83
N HIS A 26 9.64 2.96 3.63
CA HIS A 26 10.89 2.68 2.92
C HIS A 26 10.65 2.28 1.45
N SER A 27 9.47 2.59 0.89
CA SER A 27 9.08 2.23 -0.49
C SER A 27 9.11 0.73 -0.79
N ILE A 28 8.93 -0.11 0.24
CA ILE A 28 8.81 -1.56 0.11
C ILE A 28 7.32 -1.89 0.09
N ALA A 29 6.81 -2.28 -1.09
CA ALA A 29 5.42 -2.68 -1.28
C ALA A 29 5.26 -4.20 -1.29
N GLY A 30 4.02 -4.68 -1.13
CA GLY A 30 3.67 -6.09 -1.35
C GLY A 30 3.69 -6.45 -2.84
N GLU A 31 3.57 -7.75 -3.14
CA GLU A 31 3.52 -8.30 -4.50
C GLU A 31 2.41 -7.62 -5.33
N GLN A 32 2.79 -6.94 -6.42
CA GLN A 32 1.86 -6.22 -7.31
C GLN A 32 1.44 -7.02 -8.55
N ASP A 33 2.24 -8.03 -8.91
CA ASP A 33 2.09 -8.85 -10.13
C ASP A 33 1.19 -10.08 -9.94
N ASN A 34 0.41 -10.10 -8.86
CA ASN A 34 -0.53 -11.17 -8.60
C ASN A 34 -1.74 -11.06 -9.57
N GLN A 35 -2.02 -12.15 -10.29
CA GLN A 35 -3.10 -12.23 -11.29
C GLN A 35 -4.48 -11.87 -10.74
N PHE A 36 -4.76 -12.14 -9.47
CA PHE A 36 -6.03 -11.76 -8.85
C PHE A 36 -6.16 -10.26 -8.61
N ILE A 37 -5.03 -9.58 -8.33
CA ILE A 37 -5.01 -8.12 -8.22
C ILE A 37 -5.24 -7.49 -9.60
N GLU A 38 -4.62 -8.06 -10.65
CA GLU A 38 -4.86 -7.64 -12.03
C GLU A 38 -6.33 -7.76 -12.43
N LEU A 39 -6.96 -8.91 -12.13
CA LEU A 39 -8.40 -9.09 -12.36
C LEU A 39 -9.24 -8.04 -11.63
N GLY A 40 -8.90 -7.72 -10.38
CA GLY A 40 -9.58 -6.68 -9.61
C GLY A 40 -9.48 -5.30 -10.26
N ARG A 41 -8.31 -4.93 -10.79
CA ARG A 41 -8.10 -3.68 -11.54
C ARG A 41 -8.95 -3.64 -12.81
N HIS A 42 -8.98 -4.75 -13.56
CA HIS A 42 -9.80 -4.86 -14.76
C HIS A 42 -11.29 -4.68 -14.43
N ILE A 43 -11.81 -5.34 -13.40
CA ILE A 43 -13.20 -5.16 -13.00
C ILE A 43 -13.48 -3.70 -12.62
N HIS A 44 -12.57 -3.04 -11.90
CA HIS A 44 -12.74 -1.64 -11.54
C HIS A 44 -12.85 -0.75 -12.78
N GLU A 45 -11.92 -0.86 -13.72
CA GLU A 45 -11.88 -0.03 -14.94
C GLU A 45 -13.11 -0.14 -15.83
N PHE A 46 -13.73 -1.33 -15.90
CA PHE A 46 -14.87 -1.57 -16.80
C PHE A 46 -16.23 -1.30 -16.16
N PHE A 47 -16.35 -1.35 -14.84
CA PHE A 47 -17.64 -1.30 -14.14
C PHE A 47 -17.79 -0.15 -13.14
N TYR A 48 -16.74 0.59 -12.82
CA TYR A 48 -16.75 1.72 -11.88
C TYR A 48 -16.06 2.95 -12.46
#